data_AF-A0A7C5UZU4-F1
#
_entry.id   AF-A0A7C5UZU4-F1
#
_cell.length_a   1.000
_cell.length_b   1.000
_cell.length_c   1.000
_cell.angle_alpha   90.00
_cell.angle_beta   90.00
_cell.angle_gamma   90.00
#
_symmetry.space_group_name_H-M   'P 1'
#
loop_
_entity.id
_entity.type
_entity.pdbx_description
1 polymer ?
#
loop_
_entity_poly.entity_id
_entity_poly.type
_entity_poly.pdbx_seq_one_letter_code
_entity_poly.pdbx_strand_id
1 'polypeptide(L)'
;MAHDVKDRLVNLVKDLMADLKRRKQRKTCQYQATGKVVYDEFYPKHSKPIIDEIDRVLAKHYGFTDEELDVIINYDIKYRMGEDAEENEE
;
A
#
# COMPACT_ATOMS: atom_id res chain seq x y z
N MET A 1 18.05 19.75 -2.41
CA MET A 1 16.60 19.54 -2.20
C MET A 1 16.11 18.23 -2.80
N ALA A 2 16.23 17.99 -4.11
CA ALA A 2 15.75 16.71 -4.72
C ALA A 2 16.52 15.44 -4.29
N HIS A 3 17.83 15.56 -3.99
CA HIS A 3 18.64 14.42 -3.52
C HIS A 3 18.17 13.88 -2.16
N ASP A 4 17.75 14.77 -1.25
CA ASP A 4 17.32 14.44 0.10
C ASP A 4 16.00 13.66 0.13
N VAL A 5 15.05 14.06 -0.73
CA VAL A 5 13.77 13.37 -0.89
C VAL A 5 13.97 11.94 -1.39
N LYS A 6 14.83 11.76 -2.39
CA LYS A 6 15.11 10.44 -2.96
C LYS A 6 15.70 9.48 -1.92
N ASP A 7 16.67 9.94 -1.14
CA ASP A 7 17.30 9.11 -0.11
C ASP A 7 16.31 8.73 1.00
N ARG A 8 15.47 9.68 1.40
CA ARG A 8 14.42 9.44 2.38
C ARG A 8 13.39 8.43 1.89
N LEU A 9 12.95 8.53 0.63
CA LEU A 9 12.05 7.56 0.01
C LEU A 9 12.70 6.17 -0.08
N VAL A 10 13.97 6.09 -0.45
CA VAL A 10 14.71 4.81 -0.50
C VAL A 10 14.73 4.13 0.88
N ASN A 11 14.93 4.90 1.95
CA ASN A 11 14.92 4.36 3.31
C ASN A 11 13.51 3.91 3.73
N LEU A 12 12.49 4.73 3.49
CA LEU A 12 11.10 4.36 3.80
C LEU A 12 10.64 3.11 3.05
N VAL A 13 11.02 2.95 1.78
CA VAL A 13 10.71 1.75 1.00
C VAL A 13 11.43 0.52 1.56
N LYS A 14 12.69 0.65 2.00
CA LYS A 14 13.40 -0.45 2.67
C LYS A 14 12.68 -0.86 3.95
N ASP A 15 12.24 0.10 4.75
CA ASP A 15 11.51 -0.14 5.99
C ASP A 15 10.14 -0.80 5.72
N LEU A 16 9.43 -0.34 4.68
CA LEU A 16 8.18 -0.94 4.23
C LEU A 16 8.37 -2.42 3.84
N MET A 17 9.38 -2.72 3.02
CA MET A 17 9.65 -4.08 2.59
C MET A 17 10.06 -5.00 3.75
N ALA A 18 10.81 -4.47 4.71
CA ALA A 18 11.17 -5.19 5.92
C ALA A 18 9.93 -5.47 6.81
N ASP A 19 9.05 -4.48 6.99
CA ASP A 19 7.83 -4.62 7.78
C ASP A 19 6.83 -5.59 7.13
N LEU A 20 6.62 -5.51 5.81
CA LEU A 20 5.79 -6.45 5.06
C LEU A 20 6.26 -7.89 5.23
N LYS A 21 7.57 -8.13 5.11
CA LYS A 21 8.18 -9.45 5.31
C LYS A 21 8.05 -9.93 6.75
N ARG A 22 8.17 -9.03 7.73
CA ARG A 22 8.01 -9.36 9.15
C ARG A 22 6.57 -9.73 9.50
N ARG A 23 5.59 -9.08 8.86
CA ARG A 23 4.16 -9.26 9.15
C ARG A 23 3.46 -10.30 8.27
N LYS A 24 4.20 -10.96 7.37
CA LYS A 24 3.65 -12.05 6.57
C LYS A 24 3.28 -13.24 7.45
N GLN A 25 2.22 -13.95 7.09
CA GLN A 25 1.82 -15.18 7.75
C GLN A 25 1.97 -16.33 6.77
N ARG A 26 2.68 -17.38 7.19
CA ARG A 26 2.76 -18.60 6.41
C ARG A 26 1.53 -19.44 6.65
N LYS A 27 0.76 -19.70 5.59
CA LYS A 27 -0.38 -20.62 5.63
C LYS A 27 -0.08 -21.90 4.90
N THR A 28 -0.65 -22.97 5.42
CA THR A 28 -0.60 -24.30 4.83
C THR A 28 -2.03 -24.76 4.63
N CYS A 29 -2.42 -24.99 3.38
CA CYS A 29 -3.73 -25.49 3.02
C CYS A 29 -3.57 -26.87 2.38
N GLN A 30 -4.50 -27.79 2.68
CA GLN A 30 -4.62 -29.03 1.93
C GLN A 30 -5.82 -28.91 0.99
N TYR A 31 -5.57 -29.03 -0.30
CA TYR A 31 -6.60 -29.09 -1.32
C TYR A 31 -6.76 -30.52 -1.80
N GLN A 32 -8.01 -30.94 -2.05
CA GLN A 32 -8.30 -32.31 -2.48
C GLN A 32 -7.71 -32.64 -3.85
N ALA A 33 -7.57 -31.66 -4.75
CA ALA A 33 -7.04 -31.86 -6.10
C ALA A 33 -5.51 -31.70 -6.20
N THR A 34 -4.93 -30.76 -5.45
CA THR A 34 -3.53 -30.31 -5.60
C THR A 34 -2.62 -30.69 -4.43
N GLY A 35 -3.19 -31.28 -3.36
CA GLY A 35 -2.44 -31.67 -2.17
C GLY A 35 -2.08 -30.49 -1.26
N LYS A 36 -0.95 -30.59 -0.55
CA LYS A 36 -0.50 -29.60 0.44
C LYS A 36 0.16 -28.39 -0.25
N VAL A 37 -0.46 -27.23 -0.13
CA VAL A 37 0.05 -25.93 -0.63
C VAL A 37 0.50 -25.08 0.56
N VAL A 38 1.71 -24.54 0.47
CA VAL A 38 2.26 -23.61 1.47
C VAL A 38 2.55 -22.29 0.79
N TYR A 39 2.01 -21.21 1.33
CA TYR A 39 2.19 -19.87 0.79
C TYR A 39 2.31 -18.83 1.91
N ASP A 40 2.95 -17.69 1.58
CA ASP A 40 3.09 -16.57 2.50
C ASP A 40 2.02 -15.52 2.15
N GLU A 41 1.10 -15.26 3.08
CA GLU A 41 0.14 -14.16 2.98
C GLU A 41 0.73 -12.89 3.56
N PHE A 42 0.73 -11.83 2.77
CA PHE A 42 1.16 -10.52 3.21
C PHE A 42 -0.05 -9.68 3.62
N TYR A 43 0.13 -8.86 4.66
CA TYR A 43 -0.93 -7.99 5.20
C TYR A 43 -0.48 -6.53 5.20
N PRO A 44 -0.45 -5.86 4.02
CA PRO A 44 0.03 -4.48 3.90
C PRO A 44 -0.71 -3.47 4.78
N LYS A 45 -1.97 -3.75 5.16
CA LYS A 45 -2.75 -2.93 6.11
C LYS A 45 -2.00 -2.62 7.41
N HIS A 46 -1.14 -3.53 7.85
CA HIS A 46 -0.37 -3.35 9.08
C HIS A 46 0.87 -2.46 8.91
N SER A 47 1.26 -2.20 7.67
CA SER A 47 2.34 -1.30 7.28
C SER A 47 1.82 0.07 6.82
N LYS A 48 0.50 0.33 6.95
CA LYS A 48 -0.13 1.61 6.56
C LYS A 48 0.61 2.85 7.08
N PRO A 49 1.08 2.92 8.35
CA PRO A 49 1.80 4.09 8.82
C PRO A 49 3.07 4.43 8.03
N ILE A 50 3.75 3.40 7.47
CA ILE A 50 4.95 3.60 6.64
C ILE A 50 4.56 4.10 5.26
N ILE A 51 3.44 3.59 4.72
CA ILE A 51 2.89 4.03 3.43
C ILE A 51 2.43 5.50 3.52
N ASP A 52 1.71 5.87 4.58
CA ASP A 52 1.25 7.24 4.80
C ASP A 52 2.43 8.23 4.91
N GLU A 53 3.58 7.81 5.45
CA GLU A 53 4.79 8.63 5.52
C GLU A 53 5.48 8.78 4.14
N ILE A 54 5.43 7.74 3.29
CA ILE A 54 5.87 7.84 1.90
C ILE A 54 5.02 8.87 1.16
N ASP A 55 3.69 8.81 1.31
CA ASP A 55 2.76 9.75 0.68
C ASP A 55 3.00 11.19 1.13
N ARG A 56 3.28 11.41 2.42
CA ARG A 56 3.67 12.73 2.95
C ARG A 56 4.95 13.28 2.32
N VAL A 57 5.95 12.43 2.13
CA VAL A 57 7.21 12.82 1.49
C VAL A 57 6.99 13.16 0.02
N LEU A 58 6.18 12.38 -0.69
CA LEU A 58 5.82 12.63 -2.09
C LEU A 58 4.98 13.91 -2.24
N ALA A 59 3.98 14.12 -1.39
CA ALA A 59 3.15 15.33 -1.40
C ALA A 59 3.99 16.60 -1.26
N LYS A 60 4.94 16.61 -0.31
CA LYS A 60 5.89 17.72 -0.17
C LYS A 60 6.79 17.91 -1.38
N HIS A 61 7.16 16.83 -2.07
CA HIS A 61 8.00 16.91 -3.25
C HIS A 61 7.27 17.46 -4.47
N TYR A 62 6.01 17.08 -4.66
CA TYR A 62 5.16 17.55 -5.75
C TYR A 62 4.43 18.86 -5.44
N GLY A 63 4.49 19.33 -4.20
CA GLY A 63 3.84 20.58 -3.78
C GLY A 63 2.34 20.43 -3.58
N PHE A 64 1.87 19.23 -3.24
CA PHE A 64 0.46 18.98 -2.93
C PHE A 64 0.03 19.68 -1.65
N THR A 65 -1.25 20.05 -1.60
CA THR A 65 -1.87 20.59 -0.40
C THR A 65 -2.17 19.48 0.61
N ASP A 66 -2.46 19.87 1.86
CA ASP A 66 -2.88 18.91 2.89
C ASP A 66 -4.20 18.22 2.51
N GLU A 67 -5.06 18.89 1.74
CA GLU A 67 -6.33 18.34 1.22
C GLU A 67 -6.06 17.27 0.16
N GLU A 68 -5.13 17.53 -0.77
CA GLU A 68 -4.73 16.55 -1.81
C GLU A 68 -3.99 15.36 -1.21
N LEU A 69 -3.18 15.58 -0.17
CA LEU A 69 -2.56 14.50 0.60
C LEU A 69 -3.61 13.66 1.34
N ASP A 70 -4.61 14.29 1.97
CA ASP A 70 -5.70 13.58 2.62
C ASP A 70 -6.47 12.72 1.62
N VAL A 71 -6.71 13.26 0.42
CA VAL A 71 -7.26 12.52 -0.72
C VAL A 71 -6.39 11.31 -1.04
N ILE A 72 -5.05 11.39 -1.06
CA ILE A 72 -4.16 10.24 -1.34
C ILE A 72 -4.17 9.20 -0.21
N ILE A 73 -4.05 9.62 1.04
CA ILE A 73 -4.02 8.72 2.22
C ILE A 73 -5.36 7.99 2.40
N ASN A 74 -6.44 8.69 2.05
CA ASN A 74 -7.82 8.22 2.15
C ASN A 74 -8.44 7.92 0.78
N TYR A 75 -7.64 7.85 -0.29
CA TYR A 75 -8.04 7.37 -1.62
C TYR A 75 -8.23 5.86 -1.48
N ASP A 76 -9.32 5.47 -0.82
CA ASP A 76 -10.40 4.80 -1.51
C ASP A 76 -11.37 4.16 -0.49
N ILE A 77 -12.37 4.91 -0.02
CA ILE A 77 -13.64 4.31 0.45
C ILE A 77 -14.71 4.44 -0.64
N LYS A 78 -14.68 5.51 -1.46
CA LYS A 78 -15.71 5.81 -2.45
C LYS A 78 -15.59 5.05 -3.78
N TYR A 79 -14.40 4.68 -4.22
CA TYR A 79 -14.14 3.87 -5.42
C TYR A 79 -13.89 2.36 -5.11
N ARG A 80 -13.75 1.99 -3.83
CA ARG A 80 -13.56 0.60 -3.33
C ARG A 80 -14.86 -0.09 -3.00
N MET A 81 -15.87 0.67 -2.58
CA MET A 81 -17.28 0.27 -2.63
C MET A 81 -17.71 0.53 -4.07
N GLY A 82 -17.76 -0.49 -4.91
CA GLY A 82 -18.05 -0.35 -6.35
C GLY A 82 -19.47 0.14 -6.65
N GLU A 83 -19.82 1.35 -6.23
CA GLU A 83 -21.10 2.01 -6.52
C GLU A 83 -21.02 2.94 -7.75
N ASP A 84 -19.82 3.27 -8.25
CA ASP A 84 -19.65 4.14 -9.44
C ASP A 84 -19.00 3.41 -10.64
N ALA A 85 -19.01 2.08 -10.69
CA ALA A 85 -18.50 1.29 -11.82
C ALA A 85 -19.60 0.79 -12.79
N GLU A 86 -20.83 1.27 -12.65
CA GLU A 86 -21.96 1.00 -13.56
C GLU A 86 -22.48 2.29 -14.21
N GLU A 87 -21.64 3.04 -14.93
CA GLU A 87 -22.13 4.09 -15.82
C GLU A 87 -21.14 4.40 -16.95
N ASN A 88 -20.71 3.37 -17.70
CA ASN A 88 -20.26 3.56 -19.09
C ASN A 88 -20.17 2.22 -19.86
N GLU A 89 -21.33 1.68 -20.22
CA GLU A 89 -21.48 0.83 -21.41
C GLU A 89 -22.28 1.62 -22.45
N GLU A 90 -21.58 2.32 -23.34
CA GLU A 90 -22.08 2.67 -24.69
C GLU A 90 -21.33 1.85 -25.74
#